data_AF-A0AAD5BYX0-F1
#
_entry.id   AF-A0AAD5BYX0-F1
#
_cell.length_a   1.000
_cell.length_b   1.000
_cell.length_c   1.000
_cell.angle_alpha   90.00
_cell.angle_beta   90.00
_cell.angle_gamma   90.00
#
_symmetry.space_group_name_H-M   'P 1'
#
loop_
_entity.id
_entity.type
_entity.pdbx_description
1 polymer ?
#
loop_
_entity_poly.entity_id
_entity_poly.type
_entity_poly.pdbx_seq_one_letter_code
_entity_poly.pdbx_strand_id
1 'polypeptide(L)'
;MTDQTSTYTLDEALVAIGFGKFQGWLIVYAGLGSIAEAMEVMILSFIGPSVKSEWNLSSTQESLITTVVFAGMLIGAYSWGFISDNYGRRY
;
A
#
# COMPACT_ATOMS: atom_id res chain seq x y z
N MET A 1 -9.54 -33.25 -34.14
CA MET A 1 -8.22 -33.77 -33.70
C MET A 1 -7.25 -32.62 -33.90
N THR A 2 -6.78 -31.86 -32.93
CA THR A 2 -6.69 -31.92 -31.47
C THR A 2 -6.69 -30.46 -31.03
N ASP A 3 -7.51 -30.12 -30.05
CA ASP A 3 -7.60 -28.79 -29.46
C ASP A 3 -6.23 -28.44 -28.84
N GLN A 4 -5.48 -27.53 -29.47
CA GLN A 4 -4.20 -27.08 -28.93
C GLN A 4 -4.51 -26.10 -27.81
N THR A 5 -4.54 -26.60 -26.57
CA THR A 5 -4.56 -25.76 -25.38
C THR A 5 -3.25 -24.97 -25.34
N SER A 6 -3.23 -23.79 -25.97
CA SER A 6 -2.09 -22.89 -25.96
C SER A 6 -1.80 -22.46 -24.52
N THR A 7 -0.73 -23.01 -23.95
CA THR A 7 -0.24 -22.62 -22.63
C THR A 7 0.38 -21.23 -22.74
N TYR A 8 -0.39 -20.19 -22.42
CA TYR A 8 0.13 -18.83 -22.34
C TYR A 8 0.79 -18.59 -20.98
N THR A 9 1.91 -17.88 -20.96
CA THR A 9 2.41 -17.28 -19.72
C THR A 9 1.48 -16.15 -19.27
N LEU A 10 1.46 -15.80 -17.98
CA LEU A 10 0.59 -14.74 -17.47
C LEU A 10 0.82 -13.41 -18.20
N ASP A 11 2.08 -13.12 -18.52
CA ASP A 11 2.47 -11.91 -19.23
C ASP A 11 1.96 -11.91 -20.68
N GLU A 12 2.07 -13.02 -21.39
CA GLU A 12 1.55 -13.15 -22.76
C GLU A 12 0.02 -13.06 -22.80
N ALA A 13 -0.67 -13.66 -21.83
CA ALA A 13 -2.12 -13.55 -21.70
C ALA A 13 -2.53 -12.11 -21.38
N LEU A 14 -1.85 -11.42 -20.46
CA LEU A 14 -2.12 -10.02 -20.14
C LEU A 14 -1.91 -9.10 -21.33
N VAL A 15 -0.84 -9.31 -22.11
CA VAL A 15 -0.57 -8.56 -23.34
C VAL A 15 -1.61 -8.83 -24.42
N ALA A 16 -2.06 -10.07 -24.57
CA ALA A 16 -3.10 -10.45 -25.53
C ALA A 16 -4.48 -9.86 -25.18
N ILE A 17 -4.81 -9.74 -23.88
CA ILE A 17 -6.07 -9.17 -23.40
C ILE A 17 -6.08 -7.63 -23.49
N GLY A 18 -4.91 -7.00 -23.37
CA GLY A 18 -4.74 -5.55 -23.44
C GLY A 18 -5.32 -4.79 -22.24
N PHE A 19 -5.41 -3.45 -22.35
CA PHE A 19 -5.88 -2.59 -21.27
C PHE A 19 -7.41 -2.46 -21.28
N GLY A 20 -8.07 -3.11 -20.32
CA GLY A 20 -9.52 -3.13 -20.19
C GLY A 20 -10.05 -2.31 -19.01
N LYS A 21 -11.37 -2.38 -18.81
CA LYS A 21 -12.06 -1.73 -17.68
C LYS A 21 -11.56 -2.23 -16.32
N PHE A 22 -11.21 -3.51 -16.23
CA PHE A 22 -10.70 -4.13 -15.01
C PHE A 22 -9.36 -3.52 -14.55
N GLN A 23 -8.43 -3.31 -15.49
CA GLN A 23 -7.15 -2.67 -15.24
C GLN A 23 -7.35 -1.22 -14.78
N GLY A 24 -8.32 -0.51 -15.34
CA GLY A 24 -8.74 0.81 -14.86
C GLY A 24 -9.21 0.78 -13.40
N TRP A 25 -10.07 -0.18 -13.04
CA TRP A 25 -10.51 -0.36 -11.64
C TRP A 25 -9.36 -0.72 -10.69
N LEU A 26 -8.43 -1.57 -11.13
CA LEU A 26 -7.23 -1.92 -10.37
C LEU A 26 -6.35 -0.70 -10.08
N ILE A 27 -6.12 0.16 -11.08
CA ILE A 27 -5.36 1.39 -10.90
C ILE A 27 -6.09 2.35 -9.95
N VAL A 28 -7.41 2.49 -10.07
CA VAL A 28 -8.19 3.32 -9.15
C VAL A 28 -8.04 2.80 -7.72
N TYR A 29 -8.19 1.49 -7.51
CA TYR A 29 -8.07 0.90 -6.18
C TYR A 29 -6.67 1.06 -5.58
N ALA A 30 -5.63 0.77 -6.37
CA ALA A 30 -4.25 0.99 -5.96
C ALA A 30 -3.97 2.48 -5.66
N GLY A 31 -4.47 3.38 -6.52
CA GLY A 31 -4.33 4.82 -6.36
C GLY A 31 -5.01 5.36 -5.10
N LEU A 32 -6.19 4.86 -4.74
CA LEU A 32 -6.87 5.24 -3.49
C LEU A 32 -6.04 4.85 -2.27
N GLY A 33 -5.40 3.67 -2.29
CA GLY A 33 -4.47 3.25 -1.23
C GLY A 33 -3.28 4.20 -1.10
N SER A 34 -2.65 4.55 -2.23
CA SER A 34 -1.52 5.50 -2.24
C SER A 34 -1.93 6.91 -1.79
N ILE A 35 -3.13 7.37 -2.15
CA ILE A 35 -3.65 8.66 -1.69
C ILE A 35 -3.85 8.64 -0.17
N ALA A 36 -4.42 7.57 0.38
CA ALA A 36 -4.63 7.44 1.82
C ALA A 36 -3.31 7.48 2.61
N GLU A 37 -2.29 6.77 2.13
CA GLU A 37 -0.94 6.79 2.71
C GLU A 37 -0.34 8.22 2.67
N ALA A 38 -0.44 8.91 1.54
CA ALA A 38 0.06 10.28 1.42
C ALA A 38 -0.69 11.27 2.34
N MET A 39 -2.00 11.10 2.49
CA MET A 39 -2.82 11.91 3.40
C MET A 39 -2.42 11.70 4.86
N GLU A 40 -2.10 10.47 5.28
CA GLU A 40 -1.63 10.16 6.63
C GLU A 40 -0.35 10.94 6.97
N VAL A 41 0.66 10.87 6.09
CA VAL A 41 1.95 11.57 6.28
C VAL A 41 1.74 13.09 6.31
N MET A 42 0.85 13.60 5.46
CA MET A 42 0.51 15.02 5.45
C MET A 42 -0.10 15.46 6.80
N ILE A 43 -1.09 14.74 7.30
CA ILE A 43 -1.76 15.04 8.57
C ILE A 43 -0.74 15.06 9.72
N LEU A 44 0.16 14.09 9.78
CA LEU A 44 1.22 14.03 10.80
C LEU A 44 2.13 15.26 10.76
N SER A 45 2.46 15.76 9.56
CA SER A 45 3.29 16.96 9.40
C SER A 45 2.62 18.24 9.92
N PHE A 46 1.29 18.33 9.81
CA PHE A 46 0.51 19.48 10.29
C PHE A 46 0.19 19.39 11.78
N ILE A 47 -0.20 18.21 12.26
CA ILE A 47 -0.65 18.00 13.63
C ILE A 47 0.53 17.90 14.62
N GLY A 48 1.70 17.42 14.18
CA GLY A 48 2.88 17.24 15.03
C GLY A 48 3.22 18.45 15.90
N PRO A 49 3.42 19.66 15.33
CA PRO A 49 3.71 20.86 16.11
C PRO A 49 2.57 21.26 17.06
N SER A 50 1.31 21.05 16.65
CA SER A 50 0.14 21.38 17.46
C SER A 50 0.04 20.47 18.69
N VAL A 51 0.31 19.16 18.52
CA VAL A 51 0.34 18.17 19.61
C VAL A 51 1.50 18.43 20.57
N LYS A 52 2.66 18.83 20.05
CA LYS A 52 3.79 19.23 20.89
C LYS A 52 3.41 20.36 21.84
N SER A 53 2.73 21.40 21.31
CA SER A 53 2.30 22.55 22.10
C SER A 53 1.21 22.19 23.12
N GLU A 54 0.21 21.40 22.71
CA GLU A 54 -0.94 21.07 23.56
C GLU A 54 -0.53 20.16 24.74
N TRP A 55 0.34 19.18 24.48
CA TRP A 55 0.77 18.21 25.50
C TRP A 55 2.08 18.59 26.20
N ASN A 56 2.63 19.77 25.92
CA ASN A 56 3.91 20.25 26.45
C ASN A 56 5.04 19.23 26.28
N LEU A 57 5.12 18.61 25.10
CA LEU A 57 6.11 17.56 24.83
C LEU A 57 7.50 18.14 24.65
N SER A 58 8.50 17.45 25.19
CA SER A 58 9.89 17.68 24.81
C SER A 58 10.14 17.31 23.34
N SER A 59 11.13 17.93 22.70
CA SER A 59 11.46 17.62 21.29
C SER A 59 11.80 16.14 21.06
N THR A 60 12.32 15.45 22.07
CA THR A 60 12.57 13.99 22.01
C THR A 60 11.28 13.18 22.03
N GLN A 61 10.27 13.60 22.78
CA GLN A 61 8.98 12.90 22.81
C GLN A 61 8.20 13.09 21.52
N GLU A 62 8.26 14.29 20.94
CA GLU A 62 7.69 14.57 19.61
C GLU A 62 8.32 13.67 18.53
N SER A 63 9.65 13.56 18.50
CA SER A 63 10.34 12.70 17.52
C SER A 63 10.07 11.21 17.73
N LEU A 64 9.87 10.77 18.98
CA LEU A 64 9.48 9.40 19.30
C LEU A 64 8.09 9.05 18.74
N ILE A 65 7.12 9.96 18.81
CA ILE A 65 5.77 9.73 18.23
C ILE A 65 5.89 9.46 16.73
N THR A 66 6.61 10.33 16.01
CA THR A 66 6.85 10.16 14.57
C THR A 66 7.59 8.86 14.27
N THR A 67 8.59 8.51 15.08
CA THR A 67 9.36 7.27 14.92
C THR A 67 8.48 6.02 15.10
N VAL A 68 7.55 6.02 16.06
CA VAL A 68 6.63 4.91 16.30
C VAL A 68 5.70 4.70 15.11
N VAL A 69 5.23 5.78 14.47
CA VAL A 69 4.41 5.66 13.24
C VAL A 69 5.19 4.97 12.13
N PHE A 70 6.41 5.42 11.83
CA PHE A 70 7.24 4.80 10.80
C PHE A 70 7.63 3.36 11.15
N ALA A 71 7.90 3.05 12.42
CA ALA A 71 8.14 1.68 12.87
C ALA A 71 6.91 0.80 12.65
N GLY A 72 5.71 1.30 12.95
CA GLY A 72 4.44 0.65 12.66
C GLY A 72 4.25 0.37 11.18
N MET A 73 4.55 1.35 10.31
CA MET A 73 4.50 1.20 8.85
C MET A 73 5.45 0.09 8.36
N LEU A 74 6.68 0.03 8.87
CA LEU A 74 7.64 -1.03 8.52
C LEU A 74 7.09 -2.42 8.89
N ILE A 75 6.64 -2.58 10.14
CA ILE A 75 6.09 -3.86 10.62
C ILE A 75 4.85 -4.25 9.82
N GLY A 76 3.98 -3.29 9.53
CA GLY A 76 2.78 -3.48 8.72
C GLY A 76 3.10 -3.94 7.31
N ALA A 77 4.05 -3.29 6.63
CA ALA A 77 4.48 -3.63 5.28
C ALA A 77 5.04 -5.05 5.19
N TYR A 78 5.90 -5.45 6.13
CA TYR A 78 6.43 -6.83 6.17
C TYR A 78 5.33 -7.87 6.44
N SER A 79 4.44 -7.56 7.38
CA SER A 79 3.37 -8.48 7.78
C SER A 79 2.36 -8.65 6.66
N TRP A 80 1.92 -7.55 6.05
CA TRP A 80 0.95 -7.57 4.95
C TRP A 80 1.55 -8.13 3.66
N GLY A 81 2.84 -7.89 3.38
CA GLY A 81 3.56 -8.52 2.28
C GLY A 81 3.51 -10.04 2.40
N PHE A 82 3.91 -10.57 3.57
CA PHE A 82 3.87 -12.00 3.84
C PHE A 82 2.46 -12.60 3.77
N ILE A 83 1.46 -11.89 4.31
CA ILE A 83 0.05 -12.32 4.23
C ILE A 83 -0.43 -12.32 2.78
N SER A 84 -0.12 -11.27 2.00
CA SER A 84 -0.53 -11.14 0.61
C SER A 84 0.08 -12.23 -0.28
N ASP A 85 1.33 -12.60 -0.03
CA ASP A 85 2.01 -13.67 -0.77
C ASP A 85 1.40 -15.04 -0.49
N ASN A 86 0.97 -15.30 0.75
CA ASN A 86 0.37 -16.57 1.15
C ASN A 86 -1.13 -16.68 0.84
N TYR A 87 -1.90 -15.61 1.05
CA TYR A 87 -3.36 -15.62 0.87
C TYR A 87 -3.80 -15.17 -0.53
N GLY A 88 -3.00 -14.37 -1.24
CA GLY A 88 -3.35 -13.82 -2.56
C GLY A 88 -3.16 -14.78 -3.74
N ARG A 89 -2.51 -15.94 -3.56
CA ARG A 89 -2.35 -16.94 -4.65
C ARG A 89 -3.55 -17.89 -4.80
N ARG A 90 -4.60 -17.76 -3.98
CA ARG A 90 -5.70 -18.74 -3.93
C ARG A 90 -7.09 -18.19 -4.27
N TYR A 91 -7.27 -16.87 -4.43
CA TYR A 91 -8.53 -16.26 -4.84
C TYR A 91 -8.31 -15.06 -5.74
#